data_AF-A0A8J5CZ78-F1
#
_entry.id   AF-A0A8J5CZ78-F1
#
_cell.length_a   1.000
_cell.length_b   1.000
_cell.length_c   1.000
_cell.angle_alpha   90.00
_cell.angle_beta   90.00
_cell.angle_gamma   90.00
#
_symmetry.space_group_name_H-M   'P 1'
#
loop_
_entity.id
_entity.type
_entity.pdbx_description
1 polymer ?
#
loop_
_entity_poly.entity_id
_entity_poly.type
_entity_poly.pdbx_seq_one_letter_code
_entity_poly.pdbx_strand_id
1 'polypeptide(L)'
;MTGETYADVKLKRKDRVTSISGDKNQVTVRGVEVEVSRTVLFMRVTCVIRESSEMEEYLLHEFAKQPPSLFDKGIMRKNTKSVLASVLKSKVNVHLELPNNARFVLDGGHLLQSLPWPADPTYNQVCDQYVSHVLVHYGPGSIVVFDGYGSASSTKTAEQQRRAKQNTSPDIVFELEMKTTTSKKAFLGNGRNKDRLIQKLKETYEAVGIIVKQSVADADWLIASSAMITSTAIDGAHNSKFICRCRGD
;
A
#
# COMPACT_ATOMS: atom_id res chain seq x y z
N MET A 1 -42.55 -11.68 -13.70
CA MET A 1 -43.67 -10.91 -13.11
C MET A 1 -44.50 -10.41 -14.26
N THR A 2 -45.57 -11.09 -14.60
CA THR A 2 -46.43 -10.72 -15.73
C THR A 2 -47.83 -10.60 -15.15
N GLY A 3 -48.36 -9.37 -15.10
CA GLY A 3 -49.74 -9.11 -14.65
C GLY A 3 -49.93 -8.27 -13.37
N GLU A 4 -48.87 -7.85 -12.68
CA GLU A 4 -48.99 -6.92 -11.54
C GLU A 4 -48.62 -5.48 -11.97
N THR A 5 -49.43 -4.51 -11.55
CA THR A 5 -49.12 -3.08 -11.68
C THR A 5 -47.90 -2.72 -10.82
N TYR A 6 -46.99 -1.88 -11.31
CA TYR A 6 -45.75 -1.50 -10.60
C TYR A 6 -45.99 -1.02 -9.15
N ALA A 7 -47.15 -0.41 -8.90
CA ALA A 7 -47.57 0.05 -7.57
C ALA A 7 -47.77 -1.07 -6.54
N ASP A 8 -48.08 -2.29 -6.99
CA ASP A 8 -48.43 -3.43 -6.13
C ASP A 8 -47.23 -4.32 -5.78
N VAL A 9 -46.09 -4.08 -6.44
CA VAL A 9 -44.85 -4.83 -6.22
C VAL A 9 -44.25 -4.47 -4.86
N LYS A 10 -44.46 -5.33 -3.86
CA LYS A 10 -43.86 -5.19 -2.52
C LYS A 10 -42.40 -5.66 -2.53
N LEU A 11 -41.48 -4.75 -2.85
CA LEU A 11 -40.04 -5.00 -2.74
C LEU A 11 -39.57 -4.98 -1.27
N LYS A 12 -38.64 -5.87 -0.92
CA LYS A 12 -37.92 -5.84 0.37
C LYS A 12 -37.14 -4.53 0.47
N ARG A 13 -36.98 -3.98 1.67
CA ARG A 13 -36.29 -2.69 1.88
C ARG A 13 -34.88 -2.62 1.27
N LYS A 14 -34.15 -3.74 1.24
CA LYS A 14 -32.83 -3.86 0.62
C LYS A 14 -32.83 -3.83 -0.91
N ASP A 15 -33.98 -4.13 -1.52
CA ASP A 15 -34.18 -4.21 -2.98
C ASP A 15 -34.97 -2.98 -3.49
N ARG A 16 -35.30 -2.02 -2.60
CA ARG A 16 -35.94 -0.75 -2.97
C ARG A 16 -34.89 0.27 -3.37
N VAL A 17 -35.05 0.84 -4.55
CA VAL A 17 -34.24 1.97 -5.01
C VAL A 17 -34.64 3.22 -4.23
N THR A 18 -33.66 3.88 -3.60
CA THR A 18 -33.87 5.16 -2.92
C THR A 18 -33.91 6.29 -3.93
N SER A 19 -34.83 7.24 -3.78
CA SER A 19 -34.80 8.46 -4.59
C SER A 19 -33.47 9.19 -4.41
N ILE A 20 -32.94 9.78 -5.49
CA ILE A 20 -31.78 10.68 -5.46
C ILE A 20 -31.96 11.79 -4.39
N SER A 21 -33.19 12.24 -4.14
CA SER A 21 -33.51 13.24 -3.10
C SER A 21 -33.50 12.69 -1.66
N GLY A 22 -33.61 11.38 -1.45
CA GLY A 22 -33.74 10.76 -0.13
C GLY A 22 -32.44 10.45 0.60
N ASP A 23 -31.29 10.53 -0.06
CA ASP A 23 -29.99 10.10 0.49
C ASP A 23 -29.09 11.29 0.91
N LYS A 24 -28.27 11.19 1.96
CA LYS A 24 -27.48 12.34 2.48
C LYS A 24 -26.54 12.93 1.41
N ASN A 25 -26.44 14.26 1.30
CA ASN A 25 -25.61 14.94 0.28
C ASN A 25 -24.15 15.14 0.65
N GLN A 26 -23.80 14.81 1.89
CA GLN A 26 -22.51 15.12 2.48
C GLN A 26 -21.65 13.87 2.50
N VAL A 27 -20.41 14.05 2.07
CA VAL A 27 -19.35 13.07 2.17
C VAL A 27 -18.24 13.67 3.02
N THR A 28 -17.73 12.91 3.98
CA THR A 28 -16.56 13.34 4.75
C THR A 28 -15.28 13.02 3.98
N VAL A 29 -14.66 14.03 3.37
CA VAL A 29 -13.36 13.91 2.71
C VAL A 29 -12.30 14.52 3.63
N ARG A 30 -11.34 13.69 4.10
CA ARG A 30 -10.23 14.12 4.97
C ARG A 30 -10.69 14.83 6.26
N GLY A 31 -11.86 14.47 6.80
CA GLY A 31 -12.42 15.07 8.00
C GLY A 31 -13.25 16.34 7.77
N VAL A 32 -13.39 16.77 6.52
CA VAL A 32 -14.24 17.90 6.13
C VAL A 32 -15.48 17.34 5.44
N GLU A 33 -16.66 17.83 5.81
CA GLU A 33 -17.89 17.52 5.08
C GLU A 33 -17.92 18.31 3.78
N VAL A 34 -17.98 17.59 2.66
CA VAL A 34 -18.08 18.14 1.32
C VAL A 34 -19.44 17.77 0.76
N GLU A 35 -20.14 18.76 0.21
CA GLU A 35 -21.38 18.54 -0.51
C GLU A 35 -21.09 18.02 -1.92
N VAL A 36 -21.66 16.87 -2.27
CA VAL A 36 -21.51 16.27 -3.60
C VAL A 36 -22.83 16.37 -4.33
N SER A 37 -22.91 17.17 -5.39
CA SER A 37 -24.17 17.33 -6.13
C SER A 37 -24.68 15.99 -6.69
N ARG A 38 -25.93 15.65 -6.33
CA ARG A 38 -26.58 14.37 -6.67
C ARG A 38 -27.06 14.31 -8.10
N THR A 39 -27.27 15.47 -8.71
CA THR A 39 -27.86 15.61 -10.04
C THR A 39 -26.82 15.78 -11.11
N VAL A 40 -25.55 16.06 -10.78
CA VAL A 40 -24.50 16.32 -11.79
C VAL A 40 -24.34 15.14 -12.75
N LEU A 41 -24.36 13.89 -12.26
CA LEU A 41 -24.22 12.73 -13.14
C LEU A 41 -25.45 12.56 -14.06
N PHE A 42 -26.65 12.69 -13.47
CA PHE A 42 -27.91 12.64 -14.22
C PHE A 42 -27.98 13.75 -15.27
N MET A 43 -27.66 14.99 -14.89
CA MET A 43 -27.61 16.16 -15.76
C MET A 43 -26.59 15.98 -16.90
N ARG A 44 -25.39 15.45 -16.61
CA ARG A 44 -24.38 15.13 -17.63
C ARG A 44 -24.91 14.12 -18.63
N VAL A 45 -25.55 13.05 -18.17
CA VAL A 45 -26.13 12.04 -19.05
C VAL A 45 -27.28 12.62 -19.87
N THR A 46 -28.18 13.41 -19.28
CA THR A 46 -29.26 14.08 -20.04
C THR A 46 -28.75 15.07 -21.07
N CYS A 47 -27.55 15.64 -20.90
CA CYS A 47 -26.92 16.51 -21.91
C CYS A 47 -26.30 15.71 -23.07
N VAL A 48 -26.01 14.42 -22.88
CA VAL A 48 -25.38 13.55 -23.89
C VAL A 48 -26.43 12.76 -24.68
N ILE A 49 -27.53 12.36 -24.05
CA ILE A 49 -28.67 11.72 -24.71
C ILE A 49 -29.29 12.70 -25.72
N ARG A 50 -29.33 12.32 -26.99
CA ARG A 50 -29.95 13.12 -28.07
C ARG A 50 -31.30 12.56 -28.49
N GLU A 51 -31.48 11.25 -28.35
CA GLU A 51 -32.70 10.54 -28.74
C GLU A 51 -33.20 9.65 -27.60
N SER A 52 -34.53 9.47 -27.50
CA SER A 52 -35.14 8.65 -26.44
C SER A 52 -34.75 7.17 -26.50
N SER A 53 -34.40 6.67 -27.70
CA SER A 53 -33.88 5.32 -27.95
C SER A 53 -32.54 5.06 -27.26
N GLU A 54 -31.69 6.07 -27.11
CA GLU A 54 -30.37 5.96 -26.48
C GLU A 54 -30.48 5.82 -24.96
N MET A 55 -31.60 6.26 -24.37
CA MET A 55 -31.79 6.31 -22.91
C MET A 55 -31.61 4.93 -22.25
N GLU A 56 -32.01 3.85 -22.92
CA GLU A 56 -31.87 2.49 -22.40
C GLU A 56 -30.41 2.11 -22.17
N GLU A 57 -29.51 2.45 -23.10
CA GLU A 57 -28.08 2.19 -22.99
C GLU A 57 -27.45 2.96 -21.83
N TYR A 58 -27.80 4.25 -21.69
CA TYR A 58 -27.28 5.07 -20.60
C TYR A 58 -27.80 4.63 -19.23
N LEU A 59 -29.03 4.08 -19.16
CA LEU A 59 -29.62 3.53 -17.94
C LEU A 59 -28.95 2.23 -17.45
N LEU A 60 -28.10 1.60 -18.27
CA LEU A 60 -27.24 0.48 -17.84
C LEU A 60 -26.09 0.93 -16.95
N HIS A 61 -25.72 2.22 -17.02
CA HIS A 61 -24.67 2.77 -16.17
C HIS A 61 -25.20 3.11 -14.78
N GLU A 62 -24.31 3.07 -13.80
CA GLU A 62 -24.66 3.30 -12.41
C GLU A 62 -24.81 4.80 -12.11
N PHE A 63 -26.05 5.26 -11.89
CA PHE A 63 -26.37 6.65 -11.49
C PHE A 63 -26.22 6.85 -9.98
N ALA A 64 -25.01 6.66 -9.48
CA ALA A 64 -24.67 6.96 -8.11
C ALA A 64 -23.97 8.33 -8.02
N LYS A 65 -24.10 9.00 -6.87
CA LYS A 65 -23.39 10.27 -6.57
C LYS A 65 -21.87 10.12 -6.71
N GLN A 66 -21.38 8.91 -6.48
CA GLN A 66 -20.00 8.47 -6.63
C GLN A 66 -20.03 7.01 -7.10
N PRO A 67 -19.12 6.54 -7.96
CA PRO A 67 -19.07 5.14 -8.38
C PRO A 67 -18.83 4.23 -7.16
N PRO A 68 -19.80 3.45 -6.69
CA PRO A 68 -19.64 2.63 -5.50
C PRO A 68 -18.70 1.44 -5.74
N SER A 69 -18.36 1.13 -6.99
CA SER A 69 -17.27 0.23 -7.36
C SER A 69 -15.89 0.76 -6.94
N LEU A 70 -15.70 2.07 -6.96
CA LEU A 70 -14.43 2.74 -6.64
C LEU A 70 -14.43 3.42 -5.27
N PHE A 71 -15.59 3.81 -4.74
CA PHE A 71 -15.72 4.59 -3.51
C PHE A 71 -16.62 3.90 -2.48
N ASP A 72 -16.26 4.04 -1.21
CA ASP A 72 -17.10 3.70 -0.06
C ASP A 72 -17.11 4.89 0.89
N LYS A 73 -18.31 5.38 1.23
CA LYS A 73 -18.52 6.61 2.04
C LYS A 73 -17.70 7.82 1.54
N GLY A 74 -17.49 7.88 0.22
CA GLY A 74 -16.76 8.91 -0.51
C GLY A 74 -15.29 9.05 -0.19
N ILE A 75 -14.71 7.95 0.28
CA ILE A 75 -13.28 7.67 0.20
C ILE A 75 -13.10 6.56 -0.82
N MET A 76 -12.00 6.58 -1.57
CA MET A 76 -11.65 5.49 -2.48
C MET A 76 -11.60 4.17 -1.69
N ARG A 77 -12.24 3.12 -2.22
CA ARG A 77 -12.22 1.79 -1.62
C ARG A 77 -10.79 1.34 -1.43
N LYS A 78 -10.56 0.64 -0.32
CA LYS A 78 -9.27 0.03 -0.05
C LYS A 78 -8.95 -0.98 -1.16
N ASN A 79 -7.72 -0.96 -1.66
CA ASN A 79 -7.27 -1.98 -2.60
C ASN A 79 -7.20 -3.36 -1.93
N THR A 80 -7.58 -4.40 -2.66
CA THR A 80 -7.56 -5.80 -2.19
C THR A 80 -6.28 -6.51 -2.64
N LYS A 81 -5.14 -5.82 -2.56
CA LYS A 81 -3.84 -6.30 -3.09
C LYS A 81 -3.43 -7.64 -2.48
N SER A 82 -3.73 -7.85 -1.19
CA SER A 82 -3.46 -9.11 -0.49
C SER A 82 -4.28 -10.29 -1.03
N VAL A 83 -5.56 -10.07 -1.34
CA VAL A 83 -6.43 -11.12 -1.95
C VAL A 83 -5.92 -11.47 -3.34
N LEU A 84 -5.56 -10.48 -4.15
CA LEU A 84 -4.94 -10.72 -5.45
C LEU A 84 -3.63 -11.51 -5.31
N ALA A 85 -2.78 -11.14 -4.36
CA ALA A 85 -1.53 -11.85 -4.10
C ALA A 85 -1.77 -13.31 -3.69
N SER A 86 -2.77 -13.59 -2.86
CA SER A 86 -3.16 -14.97 -2.48
C SER A 86 -3.66 -15.77 -3.68
N VAL A 87 -4.49 -15.16 -4.54
CA VAL A 87 -4.96 -15.80 -5.78
C VAL A 87 -3.79 -16.11 -6.70
N LEU A 88 -2.87 -15.15 -6.91
CA LEU A 88 -1.68 -15.37 -7.72
C LEU A 88 -0.82 -16.51 -7.16
N LYS A 89 -0.54 -16.49 -5.85
CA LYS A 89 0.19 -17.57 -5.16
C LYS A 89 -0.47 -18.94 -5.38
N SER A 90 -1.80 -19.02 -5.40
CA SER A 90 -2.52 -20.29 -5.70
C SER A 90 -2.33 -20.81 -7.12
N LYS A 91 -1.85 -19.96 -8.04
CA LYS A 91 -1.70 -20.26 -9.47
C LYS A 91 -0.26 -20.42 -9.93
N VAL A 92 0.73 -20.20 -9.06
CA VAL A 92 2.16 -20.40 -9.37
C VAL A 92 2.83 -21.34 -8.39
N ASN A 93 3.67 -22.23 -8.92
CA ASN A 93 4.61 -23.00 -8.11
C ASN A 93 5.72 -22.08 -7.62
N VAL A 94 5.65 -21.70 -6.34
CA VAL A 94 6.69 -20.89 -5.71
C VAL A 94 7.91 -21.78 -5.49
N HIS A 95 8.97 -21.57 -6.27
CA HIS A 95 10.27 -22.16 -5.99
C HIS A 95 10.83 -21.48 -4.73
N LEU A 96 10.89 -22.23 -3.61
CA LEU A 96 11.32 -21.70 -2.31
C LEU A 96 12.85 -21.71 -2.14
N GLU A 97 13.56 -22.45 -2.98
CA GLU A 97 15.01 -22.52 -2.95
C GLU A 97 15.62 -21.26 -3.58
N LEU A 98 16.35 -20.52 -2.75
CA LEU A 98 17.13 -19.38 -3.20
C LEU A 98 18.36 -19.89 -3.95
N PRO A 99 18.72 -19.31 -5.11
CA PRO A 99 19.94 -19.70 -5.83
C PRO A 99 21.17 -19.36 -5.00
N ASN A 100 22.15 -20.28 -4.97
CA ASN A 100 23.38 -20.12 -4.18
C ASN A 100 24.30 -18.99 -4.68
N ASN A 101 24.11 -18.49 -5.92
CA ASN A 101 24.88 -17.40 -6.52
C ASN A 101 23.93 -16.30 -7.05
N ALA A 102 23.10 -15.77 -6.15
CA ALA A 102 22.20 -14.68 -6.48
C ALA A 102 22.52 -13.40 -5.71
N ARG A 103 22.31 -12.27 -6.38
CA ARG A 103 22.21 -10.97 -5.72
C ARG A 103 20.74 -10.64 -5.46
N PHE A 104 20.49 -10.11 -4.27
CA PHE A 104 19.14 -9.83 -3.81
C PHE A 104 18.88 -8.33 -3.74
N VAL A 105 17.73 -7.93 -4.26
CA VAL A 105 17.17 -6.60 -4.04
C VAL A 105 15.96 -6.76 -3.12
N LEU A 106 16.04 -6.13 -1.95
CA LEU A 106 15.12 -6.30 -0.84
C LEU A 106 14.28 -5.04 -0.64
N ASP A 107 12.98 -5.24 -0.43
CA ASP A 107 12.08 -4.19 0.03
C ASP A 107 12.32 -3.93 1.54
N GLY A 108 12.92 -2.77 1.83
CA GLY A 108 13.18 -2.32 3.20
C GLY A 108 11.89 -2.00 3.97
N GLY A 109 10.83 -1.57 3.28
CA GLY A 109 9.51 -1.37 3.87
C GLY A 109 8.92 -2.67 4.40
N HIS A 110 9.04 -3.75 3.63
CA HIS A 110 8.66 -5.10 4.06
C HIS A 110 9.53 -5.59 5.23
N LEU A 111 10.86 -5.47 5.14
CA LEU A 111 11.77 -5.89 6.22
C LEU A 111 11.40 -5.25 7.56
N LEU A 112 11.13 -3.93 7.55
CA LEU A 112 10.70 -3.20 8.74
C LEU A 112 9.44 -3.82 9.36
N GLN A 113 8.49 -4.29 8.56
CA GLN A 113 7.25 -4.88 9.05
C GLN A 113 7.39 -6.36 9.45
N SER A 114 8.21 -7.14 8.73
CA SER A 114 8.28 -8.59 8.89
C SER A 114 9.13 -9.05 10.08
N LEU A 115 10.21 -8.34 10.42
CA LEU A 115 11.16 -8.82 11.45
C LEU A 115 10.71 -8.48 12.87
N PRO A 116 10.40 -9.47 13.73
CA PRO A 116 9.98 -9.19 15.10
C PRO A 116 11.15 -8.57 15.87
N TRP A 117 10.88 -7.55 16.69
CA TRP A 117 11.91 -7.04 17.60
C TRP A 117 12.09 -8.01 18.78
N PRO A 118 13.29 -8.10 19.37
CA PRO A 118 13.53 -8.93 20.55
C PRO A 118 12.70 -8.40 21.75
N ALA A 119 12.70 -9.13 22.87
CA ALA A 119 12.08 -8.65 24.10
C ALA A 119 12.97 -7.62 24.80
N ASP A 120 12.43 -6.44 25.10
CA ASP A 120 13.13 -5.29 25.73
C ASP A 120 14.50 -4.93 25.10
N PRO A 121 14.57 -4.72 23.76
CA PRO A 121 15.84 -4.51 23.07
C PRO A 121 16.32 -3.06 23.18
N THR A 122 17.62 -2.86 23.00
CA THR A 122 18.16 -1.55 22.62
C THR A 122 17.96 -1.30 21.12
N TYR A 123 17.98 -0.04 20.70
CA TYR A 123 17.91 0.28 19.26
C TYR A 123 19.11 -0.29 18.48
N ASN A 124 20.27 -0.44 19.12
CA ASN A 124 21.42 -1.13 18.55
C ASN A 124 21.09 -2.60 18.26
N GLN A 125 20.55 -3.33 19.25
CA GLN A 125 20.15 -4.73 19.07
C GLN A 125 19.09 -4.89 17.98
N VAL A 126 18.17 -3.93 17.86
CA VAL A 126 17.21 -3.89 16.76
C VAL A 126 17.94 -3.77 15.41
N CYS A 127 18.86 -2.82 15.26
CA CYS A 127 19.64 -2.64 14.03
C CYS A 127 20.50 -3.87 13.69
N ASP A 128 21.18 -4.44 14.68
CA ASP A 128 21.98 -5.65 14.55
C ASP A 128 21.15 -6.84 14.07
N GLN A 129 19.90 -6.96 14.54
CA GLN A 129 18.99 -8.00 14.09
C GLN A 129 18.61 -7.84 12.61
N TYR A 130 18.36 -6.61 12.16
CA TYR A 130 18.09 -6.31 10.75
C TYR A 130 19.30 -6.68 9.87
N VAL A 131 20.49 -6.25 10.28
CA VAL A 131 21.75 -6.57 9.60
C VAL A 131 22.00 -8.07 9.53
N SER A 132 21.94 -8.75 10.68
CA SER A 132 22.16 -10.19 10.79
C SER A 132 21.17 -10.97 9.93
N HIS A 133 19.90 -10.57 9.93
CA HIS A 133 18.90 -11.20 9.09
C HIS A 133 19.24 -11.07 7.60
N VAL A 134 19.68 -9.89 7.14
CA VAL A 134 20.03 -9.68 5.74
C VAL A 134 21.26 -10.51 5.35
N LEU A 135 22.32 -10.47 6.15
CA LEU A 135 23.56 -11.21 5.87
C LEU A 135 23.35 -12.72 5.88
N VAL A 136 22.63 -13.26 6.86
CA VAL A 136 22.43 -14.72 6.99
C VAL A 136 21.56 -15.28 5.86
N HIS A 137 20.52 -14.57 5.44
CA HIS A 137 19.54 -15.10 4.50
C HIS A 137 19.80 -14.73 3.04
N TYR A 138 20.52 -13.64 2.79
CA TYR A 138 20.73 -13.11 1.44
C TYR A 138 22.22 -12.88 1.11
N GLY A 139 23.10 -12.92 2.10
CA GLY A 139 24.53 -12.80 1.89
C GLY A 139 25.03 -11.36 1.69
N PRO A 140 26.37 -11.20 1.69
CA PRO A 140 27.03 -9.91 1.47
C PRO A 140 26.78 -9.40 0.04
N GLY A 141 26.63 -8.09 -0.13
CA GLY A 141 26.33 -7.47 -1.43
C GLY A 141 24.84 -7.45 -1.81
N SER A 142 23.96 -7.75 -0.86
CA SER A 142 22.51 -7.50 -0.97
C SER A 142 22.23 -5.99 -1.04
N ILE A 143 21.17 -5.62 -1.76
CA ILE A 143 20.70 -4.24 -1.89
C ILE A 143 19.39 -4.10 -1.11
N VAL A 144 19.35 -3.21 -0.11
CA VAL A 144 18.12 -2.87 0.62
C VAL A 144 17.59 -1.54 0.09
N VAL A 145 16.32 -1.50 -0.32
CA VAL A 145 15.69 -0.30 -0.87
C VAL A 145 14.59 0.18 0.08
N PHE A 146 14.72 1.40 0.59
CA PHE A 146 13.71 2.03 1.44
C PHE A 146 12.82 3.00 0.66
N ASP A 147 11.58 3.13 1.12
CA ASP A 147 10.67 4.20 0.69
C ASP A 147 11.22 5.58 1.07
N GLY A 148 10.90 6.57 0.25
CA GLY A 148 11.07 7.97 0.59
C GLY A 148 9.85 8.51 1.32
N TYR A 149 10.10 9.20 2.43
CA TYR A 149 9.06 9.90 3.19
C TYR A 149 9.02 11.40 2.82
N GLY A 150 9.21 11.70 1.53
CA GLY A 150 9.28 13.06 1.00
C GLY A 150 7.98 13.55 0.36
N SER A 151 7.33 14.51 1.03
CA SER A 151 6.25 15.39 0.56
C SER A 151 4.81 14.85 0.44
N ALA A 152 3.87 15.74 0.81
CA ALA A 152 2.48 15.49 1.19
C ALA A 152 1.50 15.09 0.07
N SER A 153 1.97 14.87 -1.16
CA SER A 153 1.14 14.66 -2.35
C SER A 153 1.24 13.25 -2.96
N SER A 154 1.64 12.25 -2.16
CA SER A 154 1.61 10.85 -2.60
C SER A 154 0.18 10.31 -2.65
N THR A 155 -0.13 9.48 -3.64
CA THR A 155 -1.37 8.67 -3.68
C THR A 155 -1.49 7.72 -2.47
N LYS A 156 -0.39 7.49 -1.74
CA LYS A 156 -0.36 6.69 -0.49
C LYS A 156 -0.73 7.48 0.77
N THR A 157 -0.89 8.81 0.73
CA THR A 157 -1.17 9.63 1.92
C THR A 157 -2.45 9.18 2.66
N ALA A 158 -3.50 8.80 1.93
CA ALA A 158 -4.74 8.32 2.54
C ALA A 158 -4.55 7.01 3.32
N GLU A 159 -3.78 6.05 2.77
CA GLU A 159 -3.49 4.79 3.46
C GLU A 159 -2.49 5.00 4.61
N GLN A 160 -1.50 5.89 4.47
CA GLN A 160 -0.59 6.28 5.55
C GLN A 160 -1.35 6.93 6.71
N GLN A 161 -2.27 7.86 6.44
CA GLN A 161 -3.14 8.47 7.46
C GLN A 161 -4.03 7.43 8.14
N ARG A 162 -4.57 6.47 7.38
CA ARG A 162 -5.38 5.37 7.94
C ARG A 162 -4.57 4.50 8.91
N ARG A 163 -3.29 4.23 8.59
CA ARG A 163 -2.37 3.49 9.47
C ARG A 163 -1.97 4.28 10.71
N ALA A 164 -1.69 5.57 10.56
CA ALA A 164 -1.31 6.45 11.68
C ALA A 164 -2.41 6.59 12.73
N LYS A 165 -3.68 6.57 12.32
CA LYS A 165 -4.85 6.68 13.23
C LYS A 165 -5.06 5.48 14.17
N GLN A 166 -4.44 4.33 13.92
CA GLN A 166 -4.78 3.08 14.61
C GLN A 166 -3.79 2.65 15.71
N ASN A 167 -2.58 3.22 15.75
CA ASN A 167 -1.61 3.05 16.85
C ASN A 167 -0.31 3.79 16.46
N THR A 168 -0.13 5.02 16.93
CA THR A 168 1.11 5.77 16.75
C THR A 168 1.69 6.14 18.11
N SER A 169 2.99 5.98 18.28
CA SER A 169 3.71 6.54 19.43
C SER A 169 3.90 8.06 19.27
N PRO A 170 4.26 8.77 20.37
CA PRO A 170 4.85 10.09 20.28
C PRO A 170 6.12 10.10 19.41
N ASP A 171 6.61 11.30 19.12
CA ASP A 171 7.92 11.47 18.49
C ASP A 171 9.01 11.00 19.46
N ILE A 172 9.83 10.04 19.05
CA ILE A 172 10.89 9.44 19.88
C ILE A 172 12.23 9.79 19.25
N VAL A 173 13.00 10.61 19.96
CA VAL A 173 14.42 10.82 19.70
C VAL A 173 15.17 9.76 20.50
N PHE A 174 16.06 9.01 19.86
CA PHE A 174 16.77 7.91 20.49
C PHE A 174 18.21 7.81 19.98
N GLU A 175 19.07 7.32 20.87
CA GLU A 175 20.41 6.82 20.53
C GLU A 175 20.42 5.29 20.52
N LEU A 176 21.45 4.70 19.93
CA LEU A 176 21.54 3.25 19.72
C LEU A 176 21.53 2.46 21.04
N GLU A 177 22.10 3.01 22.10
CA GLU A 177 22.20 2.38 23.41
C GLU A 177 20.89 2.43 24.20
N MET A 178 19.93 3.26 23.79
CA MET A 178 18.65 3.40 24.48
C MET A 178 17.76 2.18 24.26
N LYS A 179 16.99 1.81 25.30
CA LYS A 179 15.96 0.76 25.20
C LYS A 179 14.73 1.25 24.43
N THR A 180 14.06 0.34 23.72
CA THR A 180 12.79 0.67 23.05
C THR A 180 11.71 0.92 24.10
N THR A 181 11.07 2.08 24.02
CA THR A 181 10.03 2.50 24.99
C THR A 181 8.61 2.14 24.56
N THR A 182 8.43 1.71 23.31
CA THR A 182 7.13 1.43 22.70
C THR A 182 7.16 0.16 21.89
N SER A 183 5.99 -0.41 21.62
CA SER A 183 5.89 -1.55 20.71
C SER A 183 6.36 -1.18 19.30
N LYS A 184 6.96 -2.14 18.60
CA LYS A 184 7.34 -2.02 17.18
C LYS A 184 6.22 -1.40 16.32
N LYS A 185 4.98 -1.86 16.50
CA LYS A 185 3.81 -1.39 15.74
C LYS A 185 3.53 0.10 15.98
N ALA A 186 3.59 0.54 17.23
CA ALA A 186 3.38 1.95 17.59
C ALA A 186 4.52 2.84 17.09
N PHE A 187 5.76 2.38 17.24
CA PHE A 187 6.96 3.07 16.78
C PHE A 187 6.94 3.28 15.26
N LEU A 188 6.74 2.21 14.48
CA LEU A 188 6.70 2.26 13.02
C LEU A 188 5.43 2.94 12.47
N GLY A 189 4.41 3.14 13.30
CA GLY A 189 3.22 3.92 12.97
C GLY A 189 3.47 5.41 12.87
N ASN A 190 4.53 5.90 13.53
CA ASN A 190 4.96 7.30 13.45
C ASN A 190 5.99 7.47 12.32
N GLY A 191 5.67 8.30 11.32
CA GLY A 191 6.55 8.55 10.18
C GLY A 191 7.93 9.08 10.58
N ARG A 192 8.00 10.02 11.55
CA ARG A 192 9.27 10.60 12.01
C ARG A 192 10.17 9.56 12.68
N ASN A 193 9.59 8.71 13.52
CA ASN A 193 10.34 7.63 14.19
C ASN A 193 10.85 6.62 13.17
N LYS A 194 10.01 6.28 12.18
CA LYS A 194 10.38 5.40 11.07
C LYS A 194 11.54 5.99 10.27
N ASP A 195 11.49 7.28 9.95
CA ASP A 195 12.56 7.97 9.23
C ASP A 195 13.88 7.92 10.00
N ARG A 196 13.87 8.22 11.31
CA ARG A 196 15.07 8.15 12.15
C ARG A 196 15.64 6.73 12.20
N LEU A 197 14.79 5.71 12.34
CA LEU A 197 15.23 4.32 12.32
C LEU A 197 15.83 3.93 10.97
N ILE A 198 15.24 4.37 9.86
CA ILE A 198 15.79 4.13 8.52
C ILE A 198 17.18 4.76 8.37
N GLN A 199 17.39 5.97 8.91
CA GLN A 199 18.72 6.60 8.86
C GLN A 199 19.76 5.80 9.64
N LYS A 200 19.44 5.38 10.88
CA LYS A 200 20.35 4.52 11.66
C LYS A 200 20.62 3.19 10.95
N LEU A 201 19.59 2.54 10.39
CA LEU A 201 19.75 1.31 9.64
C LEU A 201 20.64 1.47 8.41
N LYS A 202 20.54 2.58 7.68
CA LYS A 202 21.44 2.86 6.54
C LYS A 202 22.89 2.86 6.98
N GLU A 203 23.20 3.61 8.03
CA GLU A 203 24.55 3.70 8.58
C GLU A 203 25.07 2.31 8.98
N THR A 204 24.26 1.52 9.70
CA THR A 204 24.65 0.17 10.14
C THR A 204 24.80 -0.81 8.97
N TYR A 205 23.93 -0.74 7.96
CA TYR A 205 24.02 -1.59 6.77
C TYR A 205 25.27 -1.26 5.93
N GLU A 206 25.53 0.01 5.68
CA GLU A 206 26.69 0.45 4.90
C GLU A 206 28.00 0.09 5.60
N ALA A 207 28.06 0.16 6.93
CA ALA A 207 29.22 -0.24 7.73
C ALA A 207 29.62 -1.71 7.55
N VAL A 208 28.67 -2.60 7.20
CA VAL A 208 28.92 -4.02 6.95
C VAL A 208 28.94 -4.39 5.46
N GLY A 209 28.94 -3.39 4.57
CA GLY A 209 29.00 -3.60 3.12
C GLY A 209 27.67 -4.00 2.46
N ILE A 210 26.53 -3.77 3.12
CA ILE A 210 25.21 -3.88 2.50
C ILE A 210 24.91 -2.57 1.78
N ILE A 211 24.46 -2.66 0.52
CA ILE A 211 24.16 -1.49 -0.29
C ILE A 211 22.76 -1.00 0.08
N VAL A 212 22.62 0.27 0.43
CA VAL A 212 21.32 0.86 0.72
C VAL A 212 20.95 1.89 -0.34
N LYS A 213 19.68 1.87 -0.76
CA LYS A 213 19.09 2.89 -1.64
C LYS A 213 17.82 3.42 -1.00
N GLN A 214 17.52 4.69 -1.21
CA GLN A 214 16.25 5.27 -0.78
C GLN A 214 15.56 5.97 -1.95
N SER A 215 14.27 5.71 -2.12
CA SER A 215 13.42 6.40 -3.11
C SER A 215 13.05 7.81 -2.64
N VAL A 216 12.55 8.64 -3.55
CA VAL A 216 11.92 9.93 -3.20
C VAL A 216 10.51 9.71 -2.65
N ALA A 217 9.81 8.70 -3.17
CA ALA A 217 8.46 8.33 -2.74
C ALA A 217 8.35 6.80 -2.64
N ASP A 218 7.78 6.15 -3.65
CA ASP A 218 7.60 4.68 -3.64
C ASP A 218 8.88 3.95 -4.02
N ALA A 219 9.27 2.92 -3.26
CA ALA A 219 10.41 2.07 -3.55
C ALA A 219 10.16 1.10 -4.72
N ASP A 220 8.90 0.82 -5.10
CA ASP A 220 8.54 -0.18 -6.12
C ASP A 220 9.36 -0.04 -7.42
N TRP A 221 9.43 1.18 -7.97
CA TRP A 221 10.22 1.45 -9.18
C TRP A 221 11.72 1.28 -8.95
N LEU A 222 12.23 1.78 -7.81
CA LEU A 222 13.66 1.75 -7.49
C LEU A 222 14.16 0.32 -7.24
N ILE A 223 13.30 -0.53 -6.68
CA ILE A 223 13.56 -1.95 -6.52
C ILE A 223 13.69 -2.63 -7.89
N ALA A 224 12.71 -2.43 -8.77
CA ALA A 224 12.72 -3.02 -10.10
C ALA A 224 13.91 -2.52 -10.95
N SER A 225 14.15 -1.21 -10.96
CA SER A 225 15.26 -0.62 -11.71
C SER A 225 16.62 -1.05 -11.15
N SER A 226 16.77 -1.16 -9.83
CA SER A 226 18.00 -1.68 -9.21
C SER A 226 18.27 -3.13 -9.58
N ALA A 227 17.22 -3.97 -9.62
CA ALA A 227 17.36 -5.35 -10.05
C ALA A 227 17.80 -5.44 -11.53
N MET A 228 17.21 -4.63 -12.42
CA MET A 228 17.59 -4.57 -13.82
C MET A 228 19.04 -4.10 -14.03
N ILE A 229 19.43 -3.00 -13.41
CA ILE A 229 20.79 -2.43 -13.54
C ILE A 229 21.83 -3.44 -13.05
N THR A 230 21.56 -4.04 -11.89
CA THR A 230 22.51 -4.99 -11.29
C THR A 230 22.62 -6.27 -12.12
N SER A 231 21.54 -6.67 -12.81
CA SER A 231 21.57 -7.75 -13.81
C SER A 231 22.56 -7.46 -14.93
N THR A 232 22.40 -6.31 -15.59
CA THR A 232 23.24 -5.94 -16.74
C THR A 232 24.72 -5.77 -16.38
N ALA A 233 25.03 -5.34 -15.16
CA ALA A 233 26.42 -5.18 -14.70
C ALA A 233 27.15 -6.52 -14.46
N ILE A 234 26.43 -7.63 -14.28
CA ILE A 234 27.01 -8.94 -13.97
C ILE A 234 27.03 -9.90 -15.17
N ASP A 235 26.15 -9.70 -16.16
CA ASP A 235 26.18 -10.50 -17.40
C ASP A 235 27.50 -10.35 -18.17
N GLY A 236 28.27 -9.29 -17.92
CA GLY A 236 29.65 -9.14 -18.43
C GLY A 236 30.74 -9.89 -17.63
N ALA A 237 30.40 -10.47 -16.46
CA ALA A 237 31.37 -11.04 -15.53
C ALA A 237 31.12 -12.51 -15.15
N HIS A 238 29.88 -13.00 -14.94
CA HIS A 238 29.55 -14.44 -14.75
C HIS A 238 28.04 -14.65 -14.60
N ASN A 239 27.57 -15.86 -14.94
CA ASN A 239 26.18 -16.37 -15.01
C ASN A 239 25.38 -16.34 -13.66
N SER A 240 25.16 -15.15 -13.09
CA SER A 240 24.55 -14.96 -11.76
C SER A 240 23.04 -14.68 -11.89
N LYS A 241 22.19 -15.40 -11.15
CA LYS A 241 20.73 -15.22 -11.19
C LYS A 241 20.30 -14.14 -10.20
N PHE A 242 19.29 -13.33 -10.52
CA PHE A 242 18.80 -12.28 -9.61
C PHE A 242 17.42 -12.59 -9.06
N ILE A 243 17.20 -12.24 -7.80
CA ILE A 243 15.87 -12.33 -7.18
C ILE A 243 15.52 -11.00 -6.52
N CYS A 244 14.45 -10.40 -7.05
CA CYS A 244 13.77 -9.29 -6.41
C CYS A 244 12.76 -9.87 -5.41
N ARG A 245 12.96 -9.63 -4.11
CA ARG A 245 12.05 -10.11 -3.07
C ARG A 245 11.18 -8.98 -2.56
N CYS A 246 10.09 -8.72 -3.29
CA CYS A 246 8.95 -7.95 -2.80
C CYS A 246 7.95 -8.94 -2.19
N ARG A 247 8.10 -9.32 -0.92
CA ARG A 247 7.04 -10.08 -0.25
C ARG A 247 5.89 -9.11 0.04
N GLY A 248 4.94 -9.06 -0.88
CA GLY A 248 3.65 -8.42 -0.65
C GLY A 248 2.85 -9.23 0.37
N ASP A 249 2.64 -8.61 1.53
CA ASP A 249 1.55 -8.93 2.45
C ASP A 249 0.53 -7.77 2.42
#